data_AF-A0A6P2AWT5-F1
#
_entry.id   AF-A0A6P2AWT5-F1
#
_cell.length_a   1.000
_cell.length_b   1.000
_cell.length_c   1.000
_cell.angle_alpha   90.00
_cell.angle_beta   90.00
_cell.angle_gamma   90.00
#
_symmetry.space_group_name_H-M   'P 1'
#
loop_
_entity.id
_entity.type
_entity.pdbx_description
1 polymer ?
#
loop_
_entity_poly.entity_id
_entity_poly.type
_entity_poly.pdbx_seq_one_letter_code
_entity_poly.pdbx_strand_id
1 'polypeptide(L)'
;MKGWAKGLVRGLVLGLAIFFLVATVRRHGGAIASLSLSDLRWSWLALGFTLTLLSHAWAGWVWAWLLAPFAPKPLSPSWAICTYFTTTIAKYIPGNVWQFYGRIQAAQGQGVPLAGATVATL
;
A
#
# COMPACT_ATOMS: atom_id res chain seq x y z
N MET A 1 -31.56 4.29 -4.91
CA MET A 1 -31.16 3.90 -6.29
C MET A 1 -30.58 2.47 -6.26
N LYS A 2 -31.23 1.56 -6.98
CA LYS A 2 -31.18 0.09 -6.84
C LYS A 2 -29.76 -0.50 -7.01
N GLY A 3 -29.37 -1.43 -6.13
CA GLY A 3 -28.04 -2.07 -6.10
C GLY A 3 -27.61 -2.75 -7.42
N TRP A 4 -28.56 -3.08 -8.28
CA TRP A 4 -28.32 -3.64 -9.63
C TRP A 4 -27.59 -2.66 -10.57
N ALA A 5 -27.86 -1.35 -10.48
CA ALA A 5 -27.16 -0.36 -11.30
C ALA A 5 -25.67 -0.25 -10.91
N LYS A 6 -25.36 -0.38 -9.61
CA LYS A 6 -23.95 -0.40 -9.13
C LYS A 6 -23.21 -1.65 -9.60
N GLY A 7 -23.90 -2.80 -9.63
CA GLY A 7 -23.34 -4.05 -10.15
C GLY A 7 -23.02 -3.97 -11.65
N LEU A 8 -23.96 -3.42 -12.44
CA LEU A 8 -23.77 -3.19 -13.88
C LEU A 8 -22.62 -2.25 -14.18
N VAL A 9 -22.54 -1.09 -13.50
CA VAL A 9 -21.44 -0.14 -13.71
C VAL A 9 -20.09 -0.76 -13.31
N ARG A 10 -20.02 -1.48 -12.19
CA ARG A 10 -18.80 -2.22 -11.79
C ARG A 10 -18.39 -3.25 -12.83
N GLY A 11 -19.34 -4.03 -13.35
CA GLY A 11 -19.10 -5.01 -14.39
C GLY A 11 -18.62 -4.38 -15.70
N LEU A 12 -19.23 -3.27 -16.10
CA LEU A 12 -18.81 -2.51 -17.29
C LEU A 12 -17.40 -1.94 -17.15
N VAL A 13 -17.10 -1.29 -16.03
CA VAL A 13 -15.76 -0.73 -15.77
C VAL A 13 -14.71 -1.84 -15.74
N LEU A 14 -15.00 -2.96 -15.09
CA LEU A 14 -14.10 -4.11 -15.04
C LEU A 14 -13.91 -4.72 -16.44
N GLY A 15 -15.00 -4.89 -17.21
CA GLY A 15 -14.96 -5.40 -18.57
C GLY A 15 -14.15 -4.49 -19.50
N LEU A 16 -14.34 -3.16 -19.40
CA LEU A 16 -13.58 -2.17 -20.14
C LEU A 16 -12.09 -2.18 -19.74
N ALA A 17 -11.78 -2.29 -18.45
CA ALA A 17 -10.40 -2.38 -17.97
C ALA A 17 -9.70 -3.66 -18.48
N ILE A 18 -10.38 -4.81 -18.43
CA ILE A 18 -9.85 -6.08 -18.95
C ILE A 18 -9.70 -5.99 -20.47
N PHE A 19 -10.70 -5.50 -21.19
CA PHE A 19 -10.63 -5.31 -22.64
C PHE A 19 -9.47 -4.40 -23.03
N PHE A 20 -9.34 -3.25 -22.37
CA PHE A 20 -8.23 -2.31 -22.58
C PHE A 20 -6.88 -2.97 -22.32
N LEU A 21 -6.74 -3.72 -21.22
CA LEU A 21 -5.51 -4.42 -20.88
C LEU A 21 -5.15 -5.45 -21.96
N VAL A 22 -6.10 -6.30 -22.36
CA VAL A 22 -5.88 -7.32 -23.40
C VAL A 22 -5.58 -6.68 -24.75
N ALA A 23 -6.32 -5.65 -25.14
CA ALA A 23 -6.09 -4.92 -26.39
C ALA A 23 -4.71 -4.25 -26.41
N THR A 24 -4.30 -3.64 -25.29
CA THR A 24 -2.99 -2.99 -25.15
C THR A 24 -1.87 -4.01 -25.21
N VAL A 25 -1.98 -5.13 -24.48
CA VAL A 25 -0.99 -6.22 -24.51
C VAL A 25 -0.90 -6.85 -25.90
N ARG A 26 -2.01 -7.03 -26.62
CA ARG A 26 -1.97 -7.54 -28.00
C ARG A 26 -1.32 -6.56 -28.97
N ARG A 27 -1.60 -5.26 -28.82
CA ARG A 27 -1.10 -4.21 -29.72
C ARG A 27 0.37 -3.86 -29.48
N HIS A 28 0.83 -3.94 -28.23
CA HIS A 28 2.17 -3.52 -27.81
C HIS A 28 3.02 -4.65 -27.22
N GLY A 29 2.51 -5.88 -27.15
CA GLY A 29 3.18 -7.02 -26.50
C GLY A 29 4.53 -7.37 -27.12
N GLY A 30 4.69 -7.18 -28.43
CA GLY A 30 5.98 -7.36 -29.10
C GLY A 30 7.07 -6.40 -28.59
N ALA A 31 6.70 -5.15 -28.31
CA ALA A 31 7.62 -4.14 -27.76
C ALA A 31 7.99 -4.43 -26.29
N ILE A 32 7.10 -5.10 -25.55
CA ILE A 32 7.36 -5.55 -24.18
C ILE A 32 8.27 -6.79 -24.20
N ALA A 33 8.07 -7.71 -25.14
CA ALA A 33 8.90 -8.90 -25.28
C ALA A 33 10.34 -8.58 -25.71
N SER A 34 10.58 -7.43 -26.35
CA SER A 34 11.92 -6.93 -26.66
C SER A 34 12.62 -6.24 -25.48
N LEU A 35 11.94 -6.00 -24.35
CA LEU A 35 12.58 -5.48 -23.14
C LEU A 35 13.48 -6.57 -22.55
N SER A 36 14.78 -6.42 -22.71
CA SER A 36 15.75 -7.30 -22.09
C SER A 36 16.07 -6.84 -20.67
N LEU A 37 16.11 -7.78 -19.71
CA LEU A 37 16.67 -7.51 -18.39
C LEU A 37 18.17 -7.18 -18.45
N SER A 38 18.84 -7.48 -19.57
CA SER A 38 20.25 -7.11 -19.81
C SER A 38 20.45 -5.60 -19.96
N ASP A 39 19.43 -4.86 -20.41
CA ASP A 39 19.48 -3.39 -20.54
C ASP A 39 19.07 -2.68 -19.24
N LEU A 40 18.75 -3.45 -18.20
CA LEU A 40 18.35 -2.92 -16.91
C LEU A 40 19.54 -2.23 -16.24
N ARG A 41 19.42 -0.91 -16.08
CA ARG A 41 20.38 -0.13 -15.33
C ARG A 41 20.17 -0.32 -13.83
N TRP A 42 20.89 -1.28 -13.25
CA TRP A 42 20.84 -1.62 -11.82
C TRP A 42 21.02 -0.42 -10.88
N SER A 43 21.77 0.60 -11.29
CA SER A 43 21.92 1.84 -10.51
C SER A 43 20.60 2.58 -10.31
N TRP A 44 19.76 2.66 -11.34
CA TRP A 44 18.44 3.28 -11.24
C TRP A 44 17.47 2.43 -10.42
N LEU A 45 17.56 1.10 -10.54
CA LEU A 45 16.77 0.20 -9.71
C LEU A 45 17.16 0.37 -8.23
N ALA A 46 18.45 0.35 -7.91
CA ALA A 46 18.96 0.53 -6.56
C ALA A 46 18.58 1.90 -5.99
N LEU A 47 18.69 2.97 -6.79
CA LEU A 47 18.29 4.31 -6.38
C LEU A 47 16.78 4.38 -6.10
N GLY A 48 15.95 3.90 -7.03
CA GLY A 48 14.50 3.89 -6.86
C GLY A 48 14.05 3.06 -5.66
N PHE A 49 14.67 1.89 -5.46
CA PHE A 49 14.44 1.04 -4.30
C PHE A 49 14.82 1.74 -2.99
N THR A 50 15.99 2.38 -2.94
CA THR A 50 16.48 3.08 -1.75
C THR A 50 15.59 4.27 -1.40
N LEU A 51 15.22 5.09 -2.39
CA LEU A 51 14.30 6.22 -2.20
C LEU A 51 12.92 5.74 -1.73
N THR A 52 12.44 4.62 -2.28
CA THR A 52 11.16 4.02 -1.86
C THR A 52 11.23 3.53 -0.42
N LEU A 53 12.31 2.84 -0.02
CA LEU A 53 12.52 2.41 1.36
C LEU A 53 12.59 3.59 2.32
N LEU A 54 13.34 4.64 1.99
CA LEU A 54 13.44 5.84 2.80
C LEU A 54 12.08 6.54 2.96
N SER A 55 11.29 6.61 1.88
CA SER A 55 9.94 7.16 1.92
C SER A 55 9.02 6.36 2.87
N HIS A 56 9.08 5.03 2.83
CA HIS A 56 8.28 4.18 3.72
C HIS A 56 8.76 4.23 5.18
N ALA A 57 10.07 4.29 5.41
CA ALA A 57 10.63 4.48 6.74
C ALA A 57 10.21 5.83 7.34
N TRP A 58 10.26 6.90 6.54
CA TRP A 58 9.78 8.22 6.92
C TRP A 58 8.29 8.19 7.30
N ALA A 59 7.45 7.58 6.46
CA ALA A 59 6.02 7.45 6.74
C ALA A 59 5.74 6.68 8.05
N GLY A 60 6.45 5.58 8.29
CA GLY A 60 6.35 4.82 9.54
C GLY A 60 6.80 5.62 10.76
N TRP A 61 7.84 6.45 10.62
CA TRP A 61 8.28 7.32 11.69
C TRP A 61 7.26 8.42 12.01
N VAL A 62 6.74 9.11 11.00
CA VAL A 62 5.68 10.12 11.17
C VAL A 62 4.43 9.50 11.79
N TRP A 63 4.07 8.26 11.42
CA TRP A 63 2.96 7.54 12.03
C TRP A 63 3.15 7.33 13.54
N ALA A 64 4.39 7.10 14.02
CA ALA A 64 4.68 7.06 15.46
C ALA A 64 4.35 8.38 16.16
N TRP A 65 4.60 9.52 15.51
CA TRP A 65 4.25 10.84 16.04
C TRP A 65 2.74 11.07 16.09
N LEU A 66 2.00 10.59 15.08
CA LEU A 66 0.54 10.65 15.07
C LEU A 66 -0.09 9.80 16.18
N LEU A 67 0.54 8.69 16.55
CA LEU A 67 0.09 7.82 17.64
C LEU A 67 0.49 8.33 19.03
N ALA A 68 1.57 9.11 19.14
CA ALA A 68 2.15 9.53 20.42
C ALA A 68 1.14 10.19 21.39
N PRO A 69 0.20 11.06 20.97
CA PRO A 69 -0.79 11.65 21.87
C PRO A 69 -1.76 10.64 22.50
N PHE A 70 -1.92 9.47 21.89
CA PHE A 70 -2.85 8.43 22.32
C PHE A 70 -2.16 7.27 23.03
N ALA A 71 -0.83 7.20 22.98
CA ALA A 71 -0.06 6.11 23.52
C ALA A 71 0.22 6.31 25.01
N PRO A 72 0.10 5.27 25.85
CA PRO A 72 0.38 5.37 27.28
C PRO A 72 1.89 5.52 27.58
N LYS A 73 2.75 5.21 26.61
CA LYS A 73 4.21 5.30 26.70
C LYS A 73 4.81 5.74 25.36
N PRO A 74 6.03 6.30 25.34
CA PRO A 74 6.73 6.61 24.10
C PRO A 74 6.84 5.37 23.20
N LEU A 75 6.42 5.53 21.96
CA LEU A 75 6.50 4.46 20.95
C LEU A 75 7.89 4.44 20.35
N SER A 76 8.46 3.25 20.20
CA SER A 76 9.75 3.09 19.53
C SER A 76 9.62 3.43 18.04
N PRO A 77 10.48 4.32 17.49
CA PRO A 77 10.51 4.58 16.06
C PRO A 77 10.80 3.33 15.23
N SER A 78 11.66 2.42 15.72
CA SER A 78 11.96 1.18 15.02
C SER A 78 10.75 0.25 14.92
N TRP A 79 9.95 0.16 15.99
CA TRP A 79 8.70 -0.59 15.98
C TRP A 79 7.71 -0.02 14.95
N ALA A 80 7.55 1.30 14.92
CA ALA A 80 6.62 1.96 14.02
C ALA A 80 7.03 1.76 12.55
N ILE A 81 8.31 1.93 12.24
CA ILE A 81 8.88 1.69 10.91
C ILE A 81 8.70 0.23 10.48
N CYS A 82 9.08 -0.74 11.31
CA CYS A 82 8.92 -2.17 11.00
C CYS A 82 7.44 -2.55 10.82
N THR A 83 6.55 -2.01 11.64
CA THR A 83 5.10 -2.21 11.51
C THR A 83 4.60 -1.62 10.20
N TYR A 84 5.06 -0.42 9.82
CA TYR A 84 4.66 0.22 8.57
C TYR A 84 5.11 -0.58 7.35
N PHE A 85 6.33 -1.13 7.35
CA PHE A 85 6.83 -1.99 6.28
C PHE A 85 6.02 -3.29 6.16
N THR A 86 5.87 -4.03 7.26
CA THR A 86 5.17 -5.33 7.25
C THR A 86 3.70 -5.20 6.87
N THR A 87 3.01 -4.19 7.40
CA THR A 87 1.59 -3.94 7.07
C THR A 87 1.38 -3.42 5.65
N THR A 88 2.38 -2.75 5.06
CA THR A 88 2.30 -2.30 3.65
C THR A 88 2.25 -3.49 2.68
N ILE A 89 2.86 -4.64 3.02
CA ILE A 89 2.74 -5.86 2.21
C ILE A 89 1.28 -6.32 2.14
N ALA A 90 0.52 -6.15 3.22
CA ALA A 90 -0.90 -6.51 3.26
C ALA A 90 -1.76 -5.65 2.33
N LYS A 91 -1.26 -4.51 1.81
CA LYS A 91 -1.93 -3.70 0.78
C LYS A 91 -2.22 -4.50 -0.49
N TYR A 92 -1.36 -5.46 -0.82
CA TYR A 92 -1.48 -6.29 -2.02
C TYR A 92 -2.49 -7.44 -1.88
N ILE A 93 -3.05 -7.63 -0.68
CA ILE A 93 -4.16 -8.54 -0.44
C ILE A 93 -5.46 -7.84 -0.90
N PRO A 94 -6.41 -8.57 -1.52
CA PRO A 94 -7.65 -7.98 -2.02
C PRO A 94 -8.33 -7.07 -0.99
N GLY A 95 -8.58 -5.83 -1.42
CA GLY A 95 -9.37 -4.84 -0.68
C GLY A 95 -8.60 -3.65 -0.12
N ASN A 96 -7.25 -3.58 -0.17
CA ASN A 96 -6.42 -2.51 0.42
C ASN A 96 -6.62 -2.25 1.94
N VAL A 97 -7.66 -2.84 2.55
CA VAL A 97 -8.08 -2.62 3.95
C VAL A 97 -7.14 -3.28 4.95
N TRP A 98 -6.44 -4.33 4.54
CA TRP A 98 -5.61 -5.15 5.42
C TRP A 98 -4.42 -4.38 6.01
N GLN A 99 -3.85 -3.43 5.26
CA GLN A 99 -2.79 -2.57 5.79
C GLN A 99 -3.29 -1.71 6.96
N PHE A 100 -4.53 -1.19 6.87
CA PHE A 100 -5.12 -0.36 7.90
C PHE A 100 -5.50 -1.19 9.12
N TYR A 101 -6.12 -2.34 8.88
CA TYR A 101 -6.44 -3.30 9.94
C TYR A 101 -5.19 -3.71 10.72
N GLY A 102 -4.12 -4.12 10.03
CA GLY A 102 -2.88 -4.55 10.67
C GLY A 102 -2.22 -3.45 11.50
N ARG A 103 -2.25 -2.20 11.01
CA ARG A 103 -1.70 -1.04 11.74
C ARG A 103 -2.52 -0.69 12.98
N ILE A 104 -3.85 -0.70 12.86
CA ILE A 104 -4.76 -0.45 13.99
C ILE A 104 -4.55 -1.53 15.05
N GLN A 105 -4.51 -2.80 14.66
CA GLN A 105 -4.28 -3.92 15.57
C GLN A 105 -2.91 -3.80 16.26
N ALA A 106 -1.85 -3.47 15.52
CA ALA A 106 -0.51 -3.28 16.07
C ALA A 106 -0.44 -2.12 17.07
N ALA A 107 -1.09 -0.99 16.76
CA ALA A 107 -1.17 0.16 17.67
C ALA A 107 -1.95 -0.17 18.95
N GLN A 108 -3.06 -0.90 18.85
CA GLN A 108 -3.79 -1.40 20.02
C GLN A 108 -2.91 -2.34 20.88
N GLY A 109 -2.05 -3.14 20.26
CA GLY A 109 -1.04 -3.94 20.96
C GLY A 109 -0.02 -3.12 21.75
N GLN A 110 0.19 -1.84 21.42
CA GLN A 110 0.99 -0.90 22.20
C GLN A 110 0.19 -0.13 23.26
N GLY A 111 -1.09 -0.47 23.43
CA GLY A 111 -2.00 0.16 24.39
C GLY A 111 -2.70 1.42 23.87
N VAL A 112 -2.60 1.73 22.57
CA VAL A 112 -3.32 2.86 21.97
C VAL A 112 -4.81 2.53 21.88
N PRO A 113 -5.72 3.40 22.37
CA PRO A 113 -7.16 3.19 22.24
C PRO A 113 -7.59 3.09 20.77
N LEU A 114 -8.61 2.28 20.47
CA LEU A 114 -9.09 2.04 19.09
C LEU A 114 -9.38 3.34 18.32
N ALA A 115 -10.00 4.32 18.97
CA ALA A 115 -10.29 5.61 18.37
C ALA A 115 -9.00 6.35 17.94
N GLY A 116 -8.00 6.42 18.81
CA GLY A 116 -6.71 7.03 18.51
C GLY A 116 -5.95 6.26 17.43
N ALA A 117 -5.94 4.93 17.50
CA ALA A 117 -5.32 4.07 16.50
C ALA A 117 -5.96 4.25 15.11
N THR A 118 -7.28 4.42 15.06
CA THR A 118 -8.01 4.64 13.79
C THR A 118 -7.72 6.01 13.21
N VAL A 119 -7.82 7.08 14.00
CA VAL A 119 -7.57 8.47 13.55
C VAL A 119 -6.13 8.67 13.08
N ALA A 120 -5.15 8.03 13.74
CA ALA A 120 -3.75 8.15 13.35
C ALA A 120 -3.39 7.35 12.08
N THR A 121 -4.26 6.43 11.64
CA THR A 121 -3.94 5.44 10.59
C THR A 121 -4.73 5.63 9.30
N LEU A 122 -5.93 6.20 9.36
CA LEU A 122 -6.78 6.52 8.21
C LEU A 122 -6.51 7.92 7.67
#